data_AF-A0A7L2AYV6-F1
#
_entry.id   AF-A0A7L2AYV6-F1
#
_cell.length_a   1.000
_cell.length_b   1.000
_cell.length_c   1.000
_cell.angle_alpha   90.00
_cell.angle_beta   90.00
_cell.angle_gamma   90.00
#
_symmetry.space_group_name_H-M   'P 1'
#
loop_
_entity.id
_entity.type
_entity.pdbx_description
1 polymer ?
#
loop_
_entity_poly.entity_id
_entity_poly.type
_entity_poly.pdbx_seq_one_letter_code
_entity_poly.pdbx_strand_id
1 'polypeptide(L)'
;EAMLFALDRINNDPNLLPNVTLGACILDTCSRDTHALEQSLTFVKALVKKDSTEVCCLNGGPPIITKPERVVSVIGASGSSISIMVANILRFFK
;
A
#
# COMPACT_ATOMS: atom_id res chain seq x y z
N GLU A 1 9.10 -8.60 11.33
CA GLU A 1 10.06 -7.47 11.25
C GLU A 1 10.93 -7.45 9.99
N ALA A 2 11.16 -8.58 9.31
CA ALA A 2 12.07 -8.64 8.14
C ALA A 2 11.80 -7.58 7.04
N MET A 3 10.53 -7.27 6.74
CA MET A 3 10.18 -6.23 5.75
C MET A 3 10.69 -4.84 6.15
N LEU A 4 10.47 -4.42 7.40
CA LEU A 4 10.92 -3.10 7.89
C LEU A 4 12.44 -3.03 7.90
N PHE A 5 13.10 -4.09 8.37
CA PHE A 5 14.56 -4.19 8.33
C PHE A 5 15.12 -4.10 6.90
N ALA A 6 14.47 -4.75 5.93
CA ALA A 6 14.89 -4.67 4.54
C ALA A 6 14.73 -3.25 3.97
N LEU A 7 13.62 -2.57 4.29
CA LEU A 7 13.41 -1.17 3.88
C LEU A 7 14.47 -0.24 4.47
N ASP A 8 14.80 -0.41 5.75
CA ASP A 8 15.85 0.37 6.40
C ASP A 8 17.21 0.12 5.74
N ARG A 9 17.52 -1.13 5.38
CA ARG A 9 18.75 -1.46 4.65
C ARG A 9 18.79 -0.81 3.27
N ILE A 10 17.70 -0.84 2.52
CA ILE A 10 17.61 -0.24 1.18
C ILE A 10 17.74 1.28 1.27
N ASN A 11 16.97 1.92 2.15
CA ASN A 11 16.93 3.38 2.26
C ASN A 11 18.25 3.99 2.79
N ASN A 12 19.08 3.20 3.49
CA ASN A 12 20.39 3.63 3.98
C ASN A 12 21.57 3.24 3.08
N ASP A 13 21.34 2.50 1.98
CA ASP A 13 22.41 2.13 1.04
C ASP A 13 22.52 3.19 -0.08
N PRO A 14 23.62 3.96 -0.15
CA PRO A 14 23.78 4.99 -1.18
C PRO A 14 23.89 4.42 -2.60
N ASN A 15 24.15 3.12 -2.76
CA ASN A 15 24.28 2.46 -4.06
C ASN A 15 22.95 1.87 -4.57
N LEU A 16 21.93 1.77 -3.71
CA LEU A 16 20.65 1.15 -4.04
C LEU A 16 19.53 2.20 -3.96
N LEU A 17 18.95 2.53 -5.11
CA LEU A 17 17.87 3.53 -5.24
C LEU A 17 18.25 4.93 -4.69
N PRO A 18 19.34 5.55 -5.18
CA PRO A 18 19.73 6.88 -4.72
C PRO A 18 18.62 7.92 -4.99
N ASN A 19 18.39 8.81 -4.02
CA ASN A 19 17.34 9.83 -4.04
C ASN A 19 15.89 9.30 -4.07
N VAL A 20 15.67 8.03 -3.74
CA VAL A 20 14.34 7.44 -3.60
C VAL A 20 14.23 6.85 -2.20
N THR A 21 13.13 7.16 -1.51
CA THR A 21 12.81 6.55 -0.21
C THR A 21 11.63 5.60 -0.38
N LEU A 22 11.81 4.35 0.01
CA LEU A 22 10.75 3.35 0.04
C LEU A 22 9.99 3.43 1.36
N GLY A 23 8.68 3.66 1.26
CA GLY A 23 7.72 3.42 2.34
C GLY A 23 7.03 2.07 2.20
N ALA A 24 6.26 1.67 3.21
CA ALA A 24 5.43 0.47 3.13
C ALA A 24 4.11 0.63 3.89
N CYS A 25 3.06 0.06 3.32
CA CYS A 25 1.79 -0.22 3.98
C CYS A 25 1.72 -1.73 4.24
N ILE A 26 1.76 -2.14 5.51
CA ILE A 26 1.80 -3.56 5.91
C ILE A 26 0.45 -3.91 6.53
N LEU A 27 -0.25 -4.89 5.94
CA LEU A 27 -1.56 -5.34 6.37
C LEU A 27 -1.51 -6.83 6.75
N ASP A 28 -2.25 -7.20 7.80
CA ASP A 28 -2.33 -8.60 8.23
C ASP A 28 -3.31 -9.40 7.37
N THR A 29 -2.90 -10.58 6.92
CA THR A 29 -3.77 -11.49 6.17
C THR A 29 -4.58 -12.40 7.09
N CYS A 30 -4.22 -12.50 8.37
CA CYS A 30 -4.84 -13.38 9.38
C CYS A 30 -4.95 -14.85 8.93
N SER A 31 -4.16 -15.28 7.94
CA SER A 31 -4.29 -16.58 7.25
C SER A 31 -5.70 -16.88 6.74
N ARG A 32 -6.49 -15.84 6.41
CA ARG A 32 -7.87 -15.96 5.98
C ARG A 32 -8.06 -15.26 4.64
N ASP A 33 -8.50 -16.03 3.66
CA ASP A 33 -8.74 -15.60 2.29
C ASP A 33 -9.59 -14.31 2.21
N THR A 34 -10.77 -14.29 2.84
CA THR A 34 -11.68 -13.14 2.79
C THR A 34 -11.10 -11.89 3.45
N HIS A 35 -10.37 -12.07 4.55
CA HIS A 35 -9.72 -10.96 5.24
C HIS A 35 -8.59 -10.36 4.40
N ALA A 36 -7.72 -11.21 3.84
CA ALA A 36 -6.64 -10.78 2.96
C ALA A 36 -7.15 -10.06 1.70
N LEU A 37 -8.29 -10.53 1.16
CA LEU A 37 -8.99 -9.88 0.04
C LEU A 37 -9.45 -8.46 0.40
N GLU A 38 -10.16 -8.30 1.52
CA GLU A 38 -10.60 -6.99 2.02
C GLU A 38 -9.42 -6.03 2.25
N GLN A 39 -8.33 -6.52 2.85
CA GLN A 39 -7.11 -5.74 3.04
C GLN A 39 -6.50 -5.31 1.70
N SER A 40 -6.45 -6.21 0.72
CA SER A 40 -5.88 -5.93 -0.60
C SER A 40 -6.63 -4.82 -1.36
N LEU A 41 -7.93 -4.65 -1.09
CA LEU A 41 -8.70 -3.54 -1.66
C LEU A 41 -8.17 -2.18 -1.18
N THR A 42 -7.59 -2.10 0.01
CA THR A 42 -6.98 -0.86 0.51
C THR A 42 -5.83 -0.38 -0.37
N PHE A 43 -5.10 -1.29 -1.02
CA PHE A 43 -4.01 -0.93 -1.94
C PHE A 43 -4.48 -0.26 -3.23
N VAL A 44 -5.73 -0.54 -3.66
CA VAL A 44 -6.28 -0.01 -4.92
C VAL A 44 -7.25 1.15 -4.71
N LYS A 45 -7.57 1.51 -3.45
CA LYS A 45 -8.42 2.67 -3.11
C LYS A 45 -7.90 3.97 -3.74
N ALA A 46 -6.59 4.14 -3.86
CA ALA A 46 -5.97 5.29 -4.51
C ALA A 46 -6.22 5.35 -6.04
N LEU A 47 -6.45 4.20 -6.68
CA LEU A 47 -6.62 4.07 -8.12
C LEU A 47 -8.09 4.17 -8.56
N VAL A 48 -8.99 3.74 -7.69
CA VAL A 48 -10.42 3.99 -7.85
C VAL A 48 -10.64 5.47 -7.56
N LYS A 49 -10.77 6.29 -8.62
CA LYS A 49 -10.97 7.75 -8.58
C LYS A 49 -11.55 8.21 -7.24
N LYS A 50 -10.67 8.76 -6.40
CA LYS A 50 -11.10 9.53 -5.24
C LYS A 50 -11.71 10.79 -5.84
N ASP A 51 -13.03 10.90 -5.82
CA ASP A 51 -13.68 12.17 -6.06
C ASP A 51 -12.96 13.21 -5.18
N SER A 52 -12.70 14.38 -5.74
CA SER A 52 -11.86 15.46 -5.21
C SER A 52 -12.41 16.09 -3.90
N THR A 53 -13.22 15.36 -3.14
CA THR A 53 -14.13 15.84 -2.10
C THR A 53 -13.65 15.56 -0.68
N GLU A 54 -12.59 14.78 -0.44
CA GLU A 54 -11.95 14.70 0.88
C GLU A 54 -10.98 15.86 1.09
N VAL A 55 -11.52 17.08 1.00
CA VAL A 55 -10.87 18.29 1.47
C VAL A 55 -11.26 18.46 2.92
N CYS A 56 -10.41 18.02 3.83
CA CYS A 56 -10.60 18.29 5.25
C CYS A 56 -10.02 19.66 5.59
N CYS A 57 -10.87 20.58 6.05
CA CYS A 57 -10.44 21.84 6.64
C CYS A 57 -10.57 21.71 8.16
N LEU A 58 -9.46 21.60 8.88
CA LEU A 58 -9.50 21.75 10.34
C LEU A 58 -9.68 23.24 10.65
N ASN A 59 -10.78 23.57 11.33
CA ASN A 59 -11.04 24.90 11.92
C ASN A 59 -10.89 26.08 10.95
N GLY A 60 -11.34 25.94 9.70
CA GLY A 60 -11.25 27.00 8.69
C GLY A 60 -9.84 27.27 8.15
N GLY A 61 -8.88 26.38 8.44
CA GLY A 61 -7.55 26.39 7.86
C GLY A 61 -7.52 25.96 6.37
N PRO A 62 -6.36 26.11 5.70
CA PRO A 62 -6.21 25.70 4.31
C PRO A 62 -6.54 24.21 4.11
N PRO A 63 -7.04 23.83 2.92
CA PRO A 63 -7.47 22.48 2.63
C PRO A 63 -6.31 21.48 2.81
N ILE A 64 -6.49 20.46 3.66
CA ILE A 64 -5.55 19.35 3.78
C ILE A 64 -5.84 18.38 2.64
N ILE A 65 -5.09 18.52 1.54
CA ILE A 65 -5.16 17.59 0.42
C ILE A 65 -4.26 16.40 0.75
N THR A 66 -4.83 15.34 1.31
CA THR A 66 -4.11 14.07 1.45
C THR A 66 -3.90 13.48 0.06
N LYS A 67 -2.65 13.49 -0.42
CA LYS A 67 -2.31 12.81 -1.67
C LYS A 67 -2.57 11.32 -1.49
N PRO A 68 -3.32 10.66 -2.39
CA PRO A 68 -3.56 9.23 -2.28
C PRO A 68 -2.22 8.49 -2.38
N GLU A 69 -1.94 7.66 -1.38
CA GLU A 69 -0.76 6.79 -1.38
C GLU A 69 -0.95 5.70 -2.44
N ARG A 70 -0.25 5.85 -3.57
CA ARG A 70 -0.27 4.85 -4.63
C ARG A 70 0.67 3.72 -4.26
N VAL A 71 0.12 2.52 -4.15
CA VAL A 71 0.92 1.30 -3.99
C VAL A 71 1.52 0.91 -5.34
N VAL A 72 2.85 0.81 -5.40
CA VAL A 72 3.60 0.45 -6.63
C VAL A 72 3.81 -1.05 -6.77
N SER A 73 3.87 -1.79 -5.66
CA SER A 73 4.06 -3.24 -5.64
C SER A 73 3.54 -3.82 -4.32
N VAL A 74 3.23 -5.13 -4.34
CA VAL A 74 2.77 -5.89 -3.16
C VAL A 74 3.68 -7.10 -3.00
N ILE A 75 4.13 -7.35 -1.77
CA ILE A 75 4.94 -8.52 -1.38
C ILE A 75 4.08 -9.41 -0.48
N GLY A 76 4.00 -10.70 -0.81
CA GLY A 76 3.16 -11.67 -0.09
C GLY A 76 2.03 -12.25 -0.96
N ALA A 77 1.11 -13.03 -0.40
CA ALA A 77 1.00 -13.44 1.01
C ALA A 77 1.87 -14.68 1.33
N SER A 78 1.81 -15.16 2.58
CA SER A 78 2.57 -16.37 2.98
C SER A 78 1.97 -17.67 2.43
N GLY A 79 0.64 -17.76 2.30
CA GLY A 79 -0.06 -18.94 1.80
C GLY A 79 -0.34 -18.85 0.30
N SER A 80 -0.24 -19.98 -0.41
CA SER A 80 -0.49 -20.01 -1.87
C SER A 80 -1.92 -19.65 -2.22
N SER A 81 -2.93 -20.16 -1.49
CA SER A 81 -4.35 -19.83 -1.71
C SER A 81 -4.63 -18.33 -1.57
N ILE A 82 -4.12 -17.74 -0.49
CA ILE A 82 -4.25 -16.31 -0.19
C ILE A 82 -3.56 -15.49 -1.28
N SER A 83 -2.35 -15.86 -1.68
CA SER A 83 -1.59 -15.15 -2.72
C SER A 83 -2.30 -15.16 -4.06
N ILE A 84 -2.89 -16.29 -4.46
CA ILE A 84 -3.71 -16.40 -5.67
C ILE A 84 -4.91 -15.45 -5.58
N MET A 85 -5.60 -15.40 -4.44
CA MET A 85 -6.75 -14.52 -4.25
C MET A 85 -6.38 -13.03 -4.36
N VAL A 86 -5.30 -12.62 -3.69
CA VAL A 86 -4.79 -11.25 -3.73
C VAL A 86 -4.35 -10.86 -5.15
N ALA A 87 -3.57 -11.72 -5.82
CA ALA A 87 -3.10 -11.47 -7.19
C ALA A 87 -4.26 -11.35 -8.18
N ASN A 88 -5.33 -12.16 -7.99
CA ASN A 88 -6.50 -12.15 -8.86
C ASN A 88 -7.27 -10.84 -8.84
N ILE A 89 -7.18 -10.04 -7.76
CA ILE A 89 -7.78 -8.71 -7.66
C ILE A 89 -6.82 -7.65 -8.17
N LEU A 90 -5.58 -7.65 -7.69
CA LEU A 90 -4.61 -6.60 -8.02
C LEU A 90 -4.32 -6.52 -9.53
N ARG A 91 -4.47 -7.62 -10.27
CA ARG A 91 -4.31 -7.62 -11.74
C ARG A 91 -5.26 -6.70 -12.49
N PHE A 92 -6.40 -6.32 -11.90
CA PHE A 92 -7.35 -5.41 -12.52
C PHE A 92 -6.92 -3.94 -12.43
N PHE A 93 -5.96 -3.61 -11.56
CA PHE A 93 -5.61 -2.23 -11.20
C PHE A 93 -4.15 -1.86 -11.53
N LYS A 94 -3.68 -2.15 -12.74
CA LYS A 94 -2.32 -1.80 -13.21
C LYS A 94 -2.12 -0.29 -13.41
#